data_AF-A0A2D4JCF5-F1
#
_entry.id   AF-A0A2D4JCF5-F1
#
_cell.length_a   1.000
_cell.length_b   1.000
_cell.length_c   1.000
_cell.angle_alpha   90.00
_cell.angle_beta   90.00
_cell.angle_gamma   90.00
#
_symmetry.space_group_name_H-M   'P 1'
#
loop_
_entity.id
_entity.type
_entity.pdbx_description
1 polymer ?
#
loop_
_entity_poly.entity_id
_entity_poly.type
_entity_poly.pdbx_seq_one_letter_code
_entity_poly.pdbx_strand_id
1 'polypeptide(L)'
;KLDIPPPPSWEAKQLAKQLAESAPMSRMALKWKMAQCRKKSRETYSLRMDMLYKLSIAKHMKDEVFWFPHNLDFRGRTYPCPPHFNHLGGDFTRGILLFAEGKPLGPNGLDWLKIHLVNLTGLRKKNSLKERLAYANQIMPDILDSADRPLTGERWWMDTDEPWQVLACSMEIAKAVRSPNPTEYISHFPVHQVESLMG
;
A
#
# COMPACT_ATOMS: atom_id res chain seq x y z
N LYS A 1 -5.10 -20.48 9.03
CA LYS A 1 -3.64 -20.24 9.17
C LYS A 1 -3.14 -19.47 7.96
N LEU A 2 -2.22 -18.52 8.12
CA LEU A 2 -1.54 -17.85 7.00
C LEU A 2 -0.27 -18.64 6.68
N ASP A 3 -0.05 -19.00 5.42
CA ASP A 3 1.13 -19.74 4.99
C ASP A 3 2.29 -18.76 4.75
N ILE A 4 2.77 -18.15 5.83
CA ILE A 4 3.83 -17.14 5.77
C ILE A 4 5.18 -17.84 5.97
N PRO A 5 6.10 -17.75 4.98
CA PRO A 5 7.40 -18.41 5.05
C PRO A 5 8.21 -17.85 6.22
N PRO A 6 9.02 -18.66 6.94
CA PRO A 6 9.81 -18.18 8.07
C PRO A 6 10.70 -16.99 7.68
N PRO A 7 11.11 -16.14 8.64
CA PRO A 7 11.94 -15.00 8.32
C PRO A 7 13.18 -15.46 7.55
N PRO A 8 13.57 -14.73 6.50
CA PRO A 8 14.68 -15.15 5.66
C PRO A 8 15.96 -15.34 6.49
N SER A 9 16.41 -16.59 6.61
CA SER A 9 17.69 -16.91 7.25
C SER A 9 18.90 -16.40 6.44
N TRP A 10 18.68 -16.00 5.19
CA TRP A 10 19.73 -15.55 4.27
C TRP A 10 20.33 -14.21 4.71
N GLU A 11 19.58 -13.29 5.32
CA GLU A 11 20.14 -12.00 5.79
C GLU A 11 21.20 -12.21 6.87
N ALA A 12 20.92 -13.12 7.82
CA ALA A 12 21.86 -13.49 8.87
C ALA A 12 23.11 -14.21 8.30
N LYS A 13 22.92 -15.08 7.30
CA LYS A 13 24.01 -15.79 6.62
C LYS A 13 24.87 -14.86 5.77
N GLN A 14 24.27 -13.93 5.04
CA GLN A 14 24.98 -12.96 4.20
C GLN A 14 25.78 -11.98 5.06
N LEU A 15 25.23 -11.58 6.21
CA LEU A 15 25.97 -10.80 7.17
C LEU A 15 27.17 -11.56 7.76
N ALA A 16 26.97 -12.82 8.16
CA ALA A 16 28.05 -13.65 8.68
C ALA A 16 29.18 -13.80 7.64
N LYS A 17 28.81 -13.97 6.37
CA LYS A 17 29.73 -13.99 5.22
C LYS A 17 30.48 -12.66 5.06
N GLN A 18 29.77 -11.53 5.06
CA GLN A 18 30.36 -10.18 4.99
C GLN A 18 31.26 -9.81 6.20
N LEU A 19 31.07 -10.47 7.34
CA LEU A 19 31.93 -10.33 8.51
C LEU A 19 33.20 -11.20 8.39
N ALA A 20 33.09 -12.38 7.78
CA ALA A 20 34.21 -13.27 7.52
C ALA A 20 35.12 -12.78 6.38
N GLU A 21 34.57 -12.10 5.37
CA GLU A 21 35.30 -11.60 4.19
C GLU A 21 35.94 -10.22 4.39
N SER A 22 35.61 -9.49 5.47
CA SER A 22 36.20 -8.17 5.73
C SER A 22 37.63 -8.29 6.26
N ALA A 23 38.52 -7.39 5.82
CA ALA A 23 39.86 -7.18 6.39
C ALA A 23 39.81 -7.13 7.93
N PRO A 24 40.90 -7.49 8.64
CA PRO A 24 40.90 -7.54 10.11
C PRO A 24 40.41 -6.21 10.70
N MET A 25 39.15 -6.22 11.15
CA MET A 25 38.52 -5.06 11.74
C MET A 25 39.02 -4.90 13.18
N SER A 26 39.17 -3.66 13.63
CA SER A 26 39.38 -3.40 15.06
C SER A 26 38.23 -4.01 15.86
N ARG A 27 38.51 -4.45 17.10
CA ARG A 27 37.48 -4.99 18.01
C ARG A 27 36.28 -4.03 18.14
N MET A 28 36.55 -2.72 18.11
CA MET A 28 35.53 -1.69 18.16
C MET A 28 34.65 -1.70 16.90
N ALA A 29 35.24 -1.72 15.71
CA ALA A 29 34.52 -1.77 14.44
C ALA A 29 33.65 -3.04 14.32
N LEU A 30 34.17 -4.19 14.77
CA LEU A 30 33.40 -5.44 14.84
C LEU A 30 32.19 -5.32 15.77
N LYS A 31 32.37 -4.73 16.96
CA LYS A 31 31.29 -4.49 17.93
C LYS A 31 30.20 -3.60 17.35
N TRP A 32 30.56 -2.52 16.66
CA TRP A 32 29.61 -1.62 15.98
C TRP A 32 28.84 -2.34 14.87
N LYS A 33 29.52 -3.10 14.01
CA LYS A 33 28.88 -3.86 12.93
C LYS A 33 27.90 -4.90 13.49
N MET A 34 28.28 -5.65 14.53
CA MET A 34 27.38 -6.57 15.22
C MET A 34 26.15 -5.86 15.82
N ALA A 35 26.33 -4.67 16.41
CA ALA A 35 25.22 -3.89 16.97
C ALA A 35 24.23 -3.43 15.89
N GLN A 36 24.72 -2.92 14.75
CA GLN A 36 23.88 -2.54 13.60
C GLN A 36 23.06 -3.73 13.07
N CYS A 37 23.65 -4.91 13.07
CA CYS A 37 23.00 -6.11 12.57
C CYS A 37 21.91 -6.62 13.52
N ARG A 38 22.19 -6.61 14.83
CA ARG A 38 21.17 -6.90 15.84
C ARG A 38 20.03 -5.88 15.78
N LYS A 39 20.33 -4.61 15.53
CA LYS A 39 19.33 -3.57 15.32
C LYS A 39 18.44 -3.89 14.12
N LYS A 40 19.02 -4.10 12.93
CA LYS A 40 18.27 -4.45 11.71
C LYS A 40 17.42 -5.70 11.90
N SER A 41 17.96 -6.75 12.51
CA SER A 41 17.22 -7.99 12.77
C SER A 41 15.99 -7.78 13.67
N ARG A 42 16.13 -6.97 14.75
CA ARG A 42 14.99 -6.63 15.61
C ARG A 42 13.95 -5.78 14.90
N GLU A 43 14.38 -4.81 14.10
CA GLU A 43 13.48 -3.95 13.32
C GLU A 43 12.69 -4.77 12.30
N THR A 44 13.35 -5.63 11.52
CA THR A 44 12.69 -6.54 10.56
C THR A 44 11.71 -7.47 11.27
N TYR A 45 12.08 -8.01 12.44
CA TYR A 45 11.20 -8.88 13.22
C TYR A 45 9.94 -8.14 13.67
N SER A 46 10.08 -6.92 14.22
CA SER A 46 8.94 -6.11 14.65
C SER A 46 8.00 -5.77 13.49
N LEU A 47 8.54 -5.32 12.35
CA LEU A 47 7.74 -5.00 11.15
C LEU A 47 7.02 -6.24 10.61
N ARG A 48 7.69 -7.39 10.62
CA ARG A 48 7.10 -8.65 10.19
C ARG A 48 5.95 -9.08 11.10
N MET A 49 6.08 -8.92 12.42
CA MET A 49 5.01 -9.25 13.37
C MET A 49 3.82 -8.31 13.22
N ASP A 50 4.07 -7.00 13.04
CA ASP A 50 3.02 -6.03 12.75
C ASP A 50 2.22 -6.40 11.47
N MET A 51 2.93 -6.71 10.37
CA MET A 51 2.30 -7.15 9.13
C MET A 51 1.55 -8.48 9.29
N LEU A 52 2.10 -9.42 10.05
CA LEU A 52 1.47 -10.72 10.34
C LEU A 52 0.13 -10.53 11.06
N TYR A 53 0.07 -9.65 12.06
CA TYR A 53 -1.18 -9.34 12.77
C TYR A 53 -2.20 -8.71 11.82
N LYS A 54 -1.80 -7.70 11.05
CA LYS A 54 -2.66 -7.04 10.05
C LYS A 54 -3.24 -8.03 9.05
N LEU A 55 -2.40 -8.88 8.45
CA LEU A 55 -2.84 -9.92 7.53
C LEU A 55 -3.75 -10.96 8.20
N SER A 56 -3.50 -11.28 9.47
CA SER A 56 -4.32 -12.27 10.20
C SER A 56 -5.73 -11.73 10.43
N ILE A 57 -5.84 -10.47 10.85
CA ILE A 57 -7.14 -9.79 11.02
C ILE A 57 -7.82 -9.63 9.67
N ALA A 58 -7.12 -9.13 8.64
CA ALA A 58 -7.67 -8.98 7.30
C ALA A 58 -8.18 -10.31 6.72
N LYS A 59 -7.47 -11.42 6.93
CA LYS A 59 -7.92 -12.76 6.53
C LYS A 59 -9.16 -13.21 7.29
N HIS A 60 -9.25 -12.89 8.58
CA HIS A 60 -10.42 -13.25 9.39
C HIS A 60 -11.66 -12.45 8.98
N MET A 61 -11.49 -11.17 8.62
CA MET A 61 -12.56 -10.25 8.24
C MET A 61 -12.87 -10.25 6.74
N LYS A 62 -12.18 -11.06 5.94
CA LYS A 62 -12.19 -10.99 4.47
C LYS A 62 -13.59 -11.00 3.86
N ASP A 63 -14.46 -11.84 4.41
CA ASP A 63 -15.80 -12.09 3.88
C ASP A 63 -16.89 -11.46 4.78
N GLU A 64 -16.50 -10.55 5.68
CA GLU A 64 -17.38 -9.90 6.67
C GLU A 64 -17.47 -8.38 6.45
N VAL A 65 -18.64 -7.81 6.72
CA VAL A 65 -18.81 -6.35 6.80
C VAL A 65 -18.55 -5.92 8.24
N PHE A 66 -17.72 -4.89 8.42
CA PHE A 66 -17.36 -4.38 9.74
C PHE A 66 -17.26 -2.86 9.76
N TRP A 67 -17.30 -2.31 10.98
CA TRP A 67 -17.28 -0.88 11.24
C TRP A 67 -16.10 -0.51 12.13
N PHE A 68 -15.60 0.71 11.95
CA PHE A 68 -14.60 1.31 12.84
C PHE A 68 -15.29 2.27 13.82
N PRO A 69 -15.52 1.89 15.09
CA PRO A 69 -15.87 2.87 16.10
C PRO A 69 -14.70 3.86 16.28
N HIS A 70 -15.00 5.14 16.47
CA HIS A 70 -13.98 6.20 16.60
C HIS A 70 -13.96 6.78 18.02
N ASN A 71 -12.78 7.21 18.44
CA ASN A 71 -12.51 7.95 19.66
C ASN A 71 -11.86 9.31 19.33
N LEU A 72 -11.81 10.23 20.29
CA LEU A 72 -11.25 11.58 20.14
C LEU A 72 -10.01 11.77 21.03
N ASP A 73 -9.01 12.50 20.52
CA ASP A 73 -7.94 13.03 21.37
C ASP A 73 -8.36 14.35 22.07
N PHE A 74 -7.50 14.88 22.94
CA PHE A 74 -7.75 16.13 23.67
C PHE A 74 -7.89 17.37 22.78
N ARG A 75 -7.55 17.28 21.48
CA ARG A 75 -7.66 18.35 20.48
C ARG A 75 -8.89 18.15 19.59
N GLY A 76 -9.67 17.09 19.80
CA GLY A 76 -10.84 16.75 19.00
C GLY A 76 -10.52 16.03 17.69
N ARG A 77 -9.30 15.50 17.50
CA ARG A 77 -9.00 14.66 16.32
C ARG A 77 -9.54 13.25 16.53
N THR A 78 -10.14 12.70 15.47
CA THR A 78 -10.75 11.36 15.49
C THR A 78 -9.75 10.26 15.15
N TYR A 79 -9.86 9.13 15.84
CA TYR A 79 -9.04 7.93 15.64
C TYR A 79 -9.91 6.68 15.74
N PRO A 80 -9.75 5.66 14.87
CA PRO A 80 -10.38 4.36 15.05
C PRO A 80 -9.95 3.72 16.37
N CYS A 81 -10.90 3.16 17.12
CA CYS A 81 -10.59 2.43 18.34
C CYS A 81 -9.77 1.15 18.08
N PRO A 82 -10.02 0.35 17.02
CA PRO A 82 -9.19 -0.81 16.71
C PRO A 82 -7.77 -0.39 16.26
N PRO A 83 -6.71 -0.70 17.02
CA PRO A 83 -5.40 -0.09 16.79
C PRO A 83 -4.56 -0.77 15.70
N HIS A 84 -4.80 -2.06 15.43
CA HIS A 84 -3.93 -2.88 14.59
C HIS A 84 -4.27 -2.83 13.10
N PHE A 85 -5.56 -2.80 12.76
CA PHE A 85 -6.04 -2.88 11.39
C PHE A 85 -7.16 -1.85 11.19
N ASN A 86 -6.85 -0.72 10.54
CA ASN A 86 -7.79 0.36 10.25
C ASN A 86 -7.30 1.27 9.11
N HIS A 87 -8.18 2.09 8.56
CA HIS A 87 -7.91 2.95 7.41
C HIS A 87 -6.93 4.11 7.66
N LEU A 88 -6.61 4.46 8.91
CA LEU A 88 -5.53 5.41 9.23
C LEU A 88 -4.13 4.78 9.12
N GLY A 89 -4.05 3.46 8.96
CA GLY A 89 -2.81 2.72 8.76
C GLY A 89 -2.02 3.13 7.51
N GLY A 90 -0.88 2.46 7.30
CA GLY A 90 -0.04 2.69 6.12
C GLY A 90 -0.64 2.12 4.82
N ASP A 91 0.07 2.35 3.72
CA ASP A 91 -0.31 2.00 2.34
C ASP A 91 -1.02 0.65 2.20
N PHE A 92 -0.38 -0.43 2.67
CA PHE A 92 -0.96 -1.79 2.61
C PHE A 92 -2.37 -1.87 3.21
N THR A 93 -2.58 -1.26 4.37
CA THR A 93 -3.88 -1.36 5.07
C THR A 93 -4.97 -0.60 4.31
N ARG A 94 -4.62 0.56 3.73
CA ARG A 94 -5.52 1.35 2.89
C ARG A 94 -5.80 0.67 1.55
N GLY A 95 -4.81 0.00 0.97
CA GLY A 95 -4.95 -0.70 -0.31
C GLY A 95 -5.89 -1.92 -0.27
N ILE A 96 -6.15 -2.50 0.91
CA ILE A 96 -7.03 -3.67 1.04
C ILE A 96 -8.40 -3.37 1.65
N LEU A 97 -8.60 -2.18 2.21
CA LEU A 97 -9.89 -1.76 2.77
C LEU A 97 -10.74 -1.09 1.68
N LEU A 98 -11.97 -1.58 1.50
CA LEU A 98 -12.96 -1.04 0.57
C LEU A 98 -14.22 -0.65 1.34
N PHE A 99 -15.03 0.25 0.77
CA PHE A 99 -16.36 0.51 1.32
C PHE A 99 -17.26 -0.72 1.14
N ALA A 100 -17.99 -1.11 2.18
CA ALA A 100 -18.93 -2.23 2.09
C ALA A 100 -20.09 -1.91 1.12
N GLU A 101 -20.57 -0.68 1.15
CA GLU A 101 -21.59 -0.18 0.21
C GLU A 101 -20.90 0.49 -0.99
N GLY A 102 -21.07 -0.10 -2.16
CA GLY A 102 -20.57 0.44 -3.42
C GLY A 102 -21.55 1.44 -4.03
N LYS A 103 -21.04 2.30 -4.93
CA LYS A 103 -21.85 3.28 -5.67
C LYS A 103 -21.53 3.24 -7.16
N PRO A 104 -22.52 3.51 -8.04
CA PRO A 104 -22.24 3.65 -9.47
C PRO A 104 -21.27 4.81 -9.70
N LEU A 105 -20.30 4.63 -10.58
CA LEU A 105 -19.31 5.66 -10.89
C LEU A 105 -19.94 6.93 -11.46
N GLY A 106 -21.05 6.81 -12.19
CA GLY A 106 -21.66 7.92 -12.90
C GLY A 106 -20.75 8.47 -14.01
N PRO A 107 -21.06 9.66 -14.55
CA PRO A 107 -20.37 10.20 -15.72
C PRO A 107 -18.89 10.51 -15.49
N ASN A 108 -18.51 10.85 -14.25
CA ASN A 108 -17.16 11.34 -13.93
C ASN A 108 -16.37 10.40 -13.00
N GLY A 109 -16.98 9.31 -12.49
CA GLY A 109 -16.34 8.48 -11.47
C GLY A 109 -15.08 7.77 -11.95
N LEU A 110 -15.07 7.31 -13.21
CA LEU A 110 -13.88 6.70 -13.80
C LEU A 110 -12.72 7.70 -13.92
N ASP A 111 -13.01 8.96 -14.28
CA ASP A 111 -11.99 10.01 -14.36
C ASP A 111 -11.43 10.33 -12.97
N TRP A 112 -12.28 10.34 -11.94
CA TRP A 112 -11.82 10.50 -10.56
C TRP A 112 -10.95 9.33 -10.08
N LEU A 113 -11.27 8.08 -10.45
CA LEU A 113 -10.40 6.93 -10.18
C LEU A 113 -9.02 7.09 -10.84
N LYS A 114 -8.98 7.50 -12.10
CA LYS A 114 -7.73 7.74 -12.85
C LYS A 114 -6.89 8.86 -12.22
N ILE A 115 -7.53 9.98 -11.86
CA ILE A 115 -6.86 11.08 -11.15
C ILE A 115 -6.32 10.60 -9.79
N HIS A 116 -7.13 9.84 -9.06
CA HIS A 116 -6.76 9.28 -7.77
C HIS A 116 -5.54 8.37 -7.89
N LEU A 117 -5.52 7.47 -8.88
CA LEU A 117 -4.37 6.63 -9.18
C LEU A 117 -3.11 7.48 -9.41
N VAL A 118 -3.18 8.52 -10.24
CA VAL A 118 -2.02 9.41 -10.47
C VAL A 118 -1.56 10.08 -9.18
N ASN A 119 -2.48 10.50 -8.30
CA ASN A 119 -2.11 11.06 -7.00
C ASN A 119 -1.33 10.05 -6.14
N LEU A 120 -1.77 8.79 -6.12
CA LEU A 120 -1.11 7.70 -5.39
C LEU A 120 0.27 7.37 -5.95
N THR A 121 0.49 7.54 -7.26
CA THR A 121 1.83 7.30 -7.84
C THR A 121 2.90 8.26 -7.31
N GLY A 122 2.46 9.41 -6.80
CA GLY A 122 3.32 10.51 -6.40
C GLY A 122 3.83 11.38 -7.55
N LEU A 123 3.53 10.99 -8.79
CA LEU A 123 3.84 11.74 -9.98
C LEU A 123 2.83 12.89 -10.16
N ARG A 124 3.25 13.95 -10.86
CA ARG A 124 2.34 15.03 -11.28
C ARG A 124 1.56 15.71 -10.12
N LYS A 125 2.03 15.63 -8.86
CA LYS A 125 1.40 16.26 -7.68
C LYS A 125 1.15 17.76 -7.83
N LYS A 126 1.95 18.46 -8.65
CA LYS A 126 1.83 19.91 -8.91
C LYS A 126 1.00 20.24 -10.15
N ASN A 127 0.62 19.25 -10.94
CA ASN A 127 -0.15 19.44 -12.16
C ASN A 127 -1.64 19.58 -11.86
N SER A 128 -2.36 20.20 -12.80
CA SER A 128 -3.82 20.32 -12.78
C SER A 128 -4.50 18.95 -12.87
N LEU A 129 -5.77 18.87 -12.44
CA LEU A 129 -6.56 17.64 -12.54
C LEU A 129 -6.66 17.12 -13.99
N LYS A 130 -6.78 18.05 -14.96
CA LYS A 130 -6.84 17.71 -16.40
C LYS A 130 -5.55 17.05 -16.88
N GLU A 131 -4.39 17.58 -16.48
CA GLU A 131 -3.09 17.00 -16.83
C GLU A 131 -2.87 15.63 -16.17
N ARG A 132 -3.32 15.45 -14.92
CA ARG A 132 -3.28 14.14 -14.25
C ARG A 132 -4.15 13.12 -14.97
N LEU A 133 -5.37 13.50 -15.36
CA LEU A 133 -6.25 12.63 -16.14
C LEU A 133 -5.64 12.27 -17.50
N ALA A 134 -5.07 13.25 -18.21
CA ALA A 134 -4.39 13.00 -19.48
C ALA A 134 -3.21 12.03 -19.31
N TYR A 135 -2.41 12.20 -18.25
CA TYR A 135 -1.32 11.29 -17.93
C TYR A 135 -1.83 9.87 -17.61
N ALA A 136 -2.89 9.74 -16.80
CA ALA A 136 -3.51 8.45 -16.51
C ALA A 136 -3.95 7.73 -17.78
N ASN A 137 -4.56 8.45 -18.73
CA ASN A 137 -4.95 7.91 -20.03
C ASN A 137 -3.75 7.45 -20.86
N GLN A 138 -2.60 8.14 -20.77
CA GLN A 138 -1.36 7.76 -21.45
C GLN A 138 -0.77 6.45 -20.90
N ILE A 139 -0.80 6.25 -19.58
CA ILE A 139 -0.22 5.07 -18.91
C ILE A 139 -1.25 3.94 -18.70
N MET A 140 -2.40 3.98 -19.37
CA MET A 140 -3.40 2.90 -19.29
C MET A 140 -2.82 1.50 -19.55
N PRO A 141 -1.88 1.28 -20.49
CA PRO A 141 -1.25 -0.03 -20.66
C PRO A 141 -0.56 -0.53 -19.38
N ASP A 142 0.17 0.32 -18.68
CA ASP A 142 0.89 -0.03 -17.44
C ASP A 142 -0.09 -0.31 -16.28
N ILE A 143 -1.17 0.47 -16.21
CA ILE A 143 -2.27 0.28 -15.24
C ILE A 143 -2.91 -1.10 -15.46
N LEU A 144 -3.24 -1.45 -16.71
CA LEU A 144 -3.88 -2.72 -17.04
C LEU A 144 -2.93 -3.90 -16.83
N ASP A 145 -1.65 -3.78 -17.20
CA ASP A 145 -0.65 -4.82 -16.93
C ASP A 145 -0.48 -5.06 -15.43
N SER A 146 -0.41 -3.99 -14.63
CA SER A 146 -0.31 -4.08 -13.17
C SER A 146 -1.54 -4.78 -12.56
N ALA A 147 -2.74 -4.53 -13.10
CA ALA A 147 -3.96 -5.18 -12.66
C ALA A 147 -4.02 -6.67 -13.03
N ASP A 148 -3.57 -7.03 -14.23
CA ASP A 148 -3.69 -8.39 -14.76
C ASP A 148 -2.56 -9.31 -14.30
N ARG A 149 -1.34 -8.79 -14.24
CA ARG A 149 -0.10 -9.55 -13.98
C ARG A 149 0.73 -8.89 -12.88
N PRO A 150 0.17 -8.70 -11.67
CA PRO A 150 0.80 -7.89 -10.62
C PRO A 150 2.21 -8.34 -10.22
N LEU A 151 2.54 -9.63 -10.33
CA LEU A 151 3.86 -10.16 -9.94
C LEU A 151 4.71 -10.64 -11.12
N THR A 152 4.12 -10.78 -12.31
CA THR A 152 4.74 -11.41 -13.49
C THR A 152 4.84 -10.50 -14.71
N GLY A 153 4.16 -9.35 -14.70
CA GLY A 153 4.27 -8.33 -15.73
C GLY A 153 5.43 -7.37 -15.46
N GLU A 154 5.27 -6.13 -15.90
CA GLU A 154 6.28 -5.07 -15.77
C GLU A 154 6.42 -4.57 -14.33
N ARG A 155 5.41 -4.84 -13.47
CA ARG A 155 5.39 -4.46 -12.04
C ARG A 155 5.53 -2.95 -11.82
N TRP A 156 5.06 -2.15 -12.77
CA TRP A 156 5.09 -0.68 -12.72
C TRP A 156 4.56 -0.12 -11.39
N TRP A 157 3.49 -0.71 -10.84
CA TRP A 157 2.90 -0.30 -9.56
C TRP A 157 3.88 -0.32 -8.37
N MET A 158 4.96 -1.14 -8.42
CA MET A 158 5.92 -1.26 -7.33
C MET A 158 6.82 -0.02 -7.19
N ASP A 159 7.01 0.74 -8.27
CA ASP A 159 7.89 1.91 -8.32
C ASP A 159 7.11 3.22 -8.11
N THR A 160 6.25 3.24 -7.08
CA THR A 160 5.38 4.38 -6.76
C THR A 160 5.39 4.74 -5.27
N ASP A 161 4.89 5.93 -4.92
CA ASP A 161 4.82 6.40 -3.51
C ASP A 161 3.93 5.48 -2.64
N GLU A 162 2.78 5.04 -3.16
CA GLU A 162 1.76 4.24 -2.45
C GLU A 162 1.43 2.95 -3.22
N PRO A 163 2.35 1.98 -3.31
CA PRO A 163 2.29 0.87 -4.27
C PRO A 163 1.07 -0.03 -4.11
N TRP A 164 0.68 -0.40 -2.89
CA TRP A 164 -0.48 -1.27 -2.68
C TRP A 164 -1.79 -0.58 -3.03
N GLN A 165 -1.93 0.71 -2.72
CA GLN A 165 -3.08 1.49 -3.16
C GLN A 165 -3.08 1.68 -4.69
N VAL A 166 -1.93 1.92 -5.34
CA VAL A 166 -1.82 2.00 -6.80
C VAL A 166 -2.26 0.68 -7.44
N LEU A 167 -1.81 -0.46 -6.92
CA LEU A 167 -2.21 -1.76 -7.43
C LEU A 167 -3.73 -1.98 -7.29
N ALA A 168 -4.28 -1.72 -6.11
CA ALA A 168 -5.70 -1.88 -5.85
C ALA A 168 -6.56 -0.94 -6.72
N CYS A 169 -6.13 0.30 -6.91
CA CYS A 169 -6.80 1.25 -7.80
C CYS A 169 -6.68 0.84 -9.28
N SER A 170 -5.54 0.27 -9.68
CA SER A 170 -5.34 -0.27 -11.04
C SER A 170 -6.32 -1.41 -11.33
N MET A 171 -6.52 -2.31 -10.36
CA MET A 171 -7.53 -3.39 -10.47
C MET A 171 -8.94 -2.83 -10.57
N GLU A 172 -9.27 -1.78 -9.81
CA GLU A 172 -10.59 -1.16 -9.88
C GLU A 172 -10.84 -0.48 -11.23
N ILE A 173 -9.87 0.27 -11.74
CA ILE A 173 -9.93 0.89 -13.08
C ILE A 173 -10.08 -0.19 -14.14
N ALA A 174 -9.31 -1.28 -14.08
CA ALA A 174 -9.39 -2.37 -15.03
C ALA A 174 -10.79 -3.00 -15.07
N LYS A 175 -11.42 -3.23 -13.92
CA LYS A 175 -12.82 -3.71 -13.84
C LYS A 175 -13.80 -2.70 -14.43
N ALA A 176 -13.65 -1.43 -14.09
CA ALA A 176 -14.54 -0.37 -14.56
C ALA A 176 -14.48 -0.20 -16.08
N VAL A 177 -13.29 -0.13 -16.69
CA VAL A 177 -13.13 0.06 -18.14
C VAL A 177 -13.54 -1.16 -18.96
N ARG A 178 -13.49 -2.37 -18.36
CA ARG A 178 -13.92 -3.63 -18.98
C ARG A 178 -15.40 -3.92 -18.77
N SER A 179 -16.10 -3.12 -17.96
CA SER A 179 -17.54 -3.25 -17.78
C SER A 179 -18.30 -2.79 -19.03
N PRO A 180 -19.53 -3.29 -19.29
CA PRO A 180 -20.31 -2.88 -20.45
C PRO A 180 -20.60 -1.37 -20.49
N ASN A 181 -20.86 -0.77 -19.33
CA ASN A 181 -21.04 0.66 -19.17
C ASN A 181 -20.29 1.14 -17.91
N PRO A 182 -19.11 1.80 -18.06
CA PRO A 182 -18.33 2.28 -16.93
C PRO A 182 -19.08 3.23 -16.00
N THR A 183 -20.11 3.93 -16.47
CA THR A 183 -20.89 4.86 -15.63
C THR A 183 -21.84 4.13 -14.66
N GLU A 184 -22.21 2.90 -14.97
CA GLU A 184 -23.08 2.05 -14.13
C GLU A 184 -22.28 1.06 -13.28
N TYR A 185 -20.96 0.95 -13.50
CA TYR A 185 -20.09 0.11 -12.69
C TYR A 185 -20.16 0.51 -11.21
N ILE A 186 -20.52 -0.45 -10.35
CA ILE A 186 -20.59 -0.25 -8.90
C ILE A 186 -19.19 -0.37 -8.32
N SER A 187 -18.61 0.77 -7.91
CA SER A 187 -17.30 0.83 -7.29
C SER A 187 -17.41 0.89 -5.77
N HIS A 188 -16.52 0.15 -5.11
CA HIS A 188 -16.36 0.14 -3.66
C HIS A 188 -15.07 0.88 -3.23
N PHE A 189 -14.29 1.36 -4.19
CA PHE A 189 -12.95 1.87 -3.96
C PHE A 189 -12.98 3.28 -3.40
N PRO A 190 -12.31 3.56 -2.27
CA PRO A 190 -12.25 4.90 -1.70
C PRO A 190 -11.37 5.82 -2.55
N VAL A 191 -11.88 7.02 -2.87
CA VAL A 191 -11.10 8.09 -3.54
C VAL A 191 -10.71 9.15 -2.51
N HIS A 192 -9.41 9.29 -2.26
CA HIS A 192 -8.88 10.30 -1.36
C HIS A 192 -8.79 11.67 -2.04
N GLN A 193 -9.35 12.70 -1.40
CA GLN A 193 -9.07 14.10 -1.67
C GLN A 193 -8.26 14.66 -0.48
N VAL A 194 -7.03 15.09 -0.75
CA VAL A 194 -6.16 15.69 0.26
C VAL A 194 -5.94 17.15 -0.13
N GLU A 195 -6.33 18.07 0.74
CA GLU A 195 -6.01 19.49 0.58
C GLU A 195 -4.53 19.72 0.87
N SER A 196 -3.88 20.55 0.05
CA SER A 196 -2.43 20.72 0.08
C SER A 196 -1.88 21.42 1.33
N LEU A 197 -2.72 22.04 2.15
CA LEU A 197 -2.33 22.75 3.38
C LEU A 197 -3.51 22.76 4.37
N MET A 198 -3.50 21.87 5.37
CA MET A 198 -4.27 22.12 6.61
C MET A 198 -3.31 22.74 7.62
N GLY A 199 -3.37 24.08 7.74
CA GLY A 199 -2.68 24.87 8.76
C GLY A 199 -3.58 25.13 9.95
#